data_AF-A0A938Q1B5-F1
#
_entry.id   AF-A0A938Q1B5-F1
#
_cell.length_a   1.000
_cell.length_b   1.000
_cell.length_c   1.000
_cell.angle_alpha   90.00
_cell.angle_beta   90.00
_cell.angle_gamma   90.00
#
_symmetry.space_group_name_H-M   'P 1'
#
loop_
_entity.id
_entity.type
_entity.pdbx_description
1 polymer ?
#
loop_
_entity_poly.entity_id
_entity_poly.type
_entity_poly.pdbx_seq_one_letter_code
_entity_poly.pdbx_strand_id
1 'polypeptide(L)'
;MSAPATRYSATVRSHFRSLAGAGDLPPAAGAAVSGEAVALDRLAWVRFAVRIDAGRIVDCRFRAFGCPHTLAAASLVAGRLRGAPIDALPAFDAGTLACELDAPAEKMGRLLVVEDALRHLLANAHRVQ
;
A
#
# COMPACT_ATOMS: atom_id res chain seq x y z
N MET A 1 -33.92 -12.75 -8.98
CA MET A 1 -33.15 -13.01 -7.75
C MET A 1 -31.77 -12.39 -7.93
N SER A 2 -31.46 -11.27 -7.26
CA SER A 2 -30.12 -10.69 -7.34
C SER A 2 -29.11 -11.66 -6.73
N ALA A 3 -28.00 -11.89 -7.45
CA ALA A 3 -26.86 -12.64 -6.92
C ALA A 3 -26.44 -12.02 -5.56
N PRO A 4 -25.98 -12.84 -4.59
CA PRO A 4 -25.49 -12.31 -3.33
C PRO A 4 -24.36 -11.32 -3.62
N ALA A 5 -24.50 -10.08 -3.14
CA ALA A 5 -23.49 -9.05 -3.30
C ALA A 5 -22.14 -9.61 -2.82
N THR A 6 -21.20 -9.75 -3.75
CA THR A 6 -19.90 -10.34 -3.44
C THR A 6 -19.18 -9.36 -2.53
N ARG A 7 -18.93 -9.71 -1.27
CA ARG A 7 -18.35 -8.80 -0.23
C ARG A 7 -17.00 -8.17 -0.61
N TYR A 8 -16.38 -8.65 -1.68
CA TYR A 8 -15.11 -8.20 -2.21
C TYR A 8 -15.19 -8.18 -3.73
N SER A 9 -14.75 -7.08 -4.34
CA SER A 9 -14.61 -6.95 -5.80
C SER A 9 -13.66 -8.00 -6.38
N ALA A 10 -13.64 -8.12 -7.71
CA ALA A 10 -12.65 -8.97 -8.39
C ALA A 10 -11.22 -8.48 -8.10
N THR A 11 -11.00 -7.16 -8.07
CA THR A 11 -9.71 -6.53 -7.80
C THR A 11 -9.20 -6.85 -6.40
N VAL A 12 -10.05 -6.67 -5.37
CA VAL A 12 -9.68 -7.01 -3.98
C VAL A 12 -9.32 -8.49 -3.87
N ARG A 13 -10.12 -9.38 -4.47
CA ARG A 13 -9.84 -10.82 -4.47
C ARG A 13 -8.53 -11.16 -5.17
N SER A 14 -8.19 -10.49 -6.27
CA SER A 14 -6.95 -10.72 -7.01
C SER A 14 -5.72 -10.36 -6.16
N HIS A 15 -5.68 -9.13 -5.65
CA HIS A 15 -4.57 -8.66 -4.82
C HIS A 15 -4.47 -9.41 -3.50
N PHE A 16 -5.60 -9.77 -2.87
CA PHE A 16 -5.59 -10.52 -1.63
C PHE A 16 -5.05 -11.94 -1.79
N ARG A 17 -5.24 -12.59 -2.95
CA ARG A 17 -4.70 -13.94 -3.19
C ARG A 17 -3.20 -13.93 -3.47
N SER A 18 -2.70 -12.92 -4.17
CA SER A 18 -1.28 -12.85 -4.55
C SER A 18 -0.42 -12.20 -3.48
N LEU A 19 -0.97 -11.18 -2.78
CA LEU A 19 -0.24 -10.29 -1.87
C LEU A 19 1.12 -9.87 -2.44
N ALA A 20 1.15 -9.56 -3.73
CA ALA A 20 2.38 -9.21 -4.42
C ALA A 20 3.08 -8.04 -3.72
N GLY A 21 4.34 -8.24 -3.33
CA GLY A 21 5.11 -7.28 -2.54
C GLY A 21 5.10 -7.51 -1.03
N ALA A 22 4.37 -8.51 -0.50
CA ALA A 22 4.40 -8.80 0.92
C ALA A 22 5.78 -9.30 1.37
N GLY A 23 6.18 -8.91 2.58
CA GLY A 23 7.43 -9.32 3.23
C GLY A 23 8.34 -8.15 3.59
N ASP A 24 9.58 -8.48 3.94
CA ASP A 24 10.63 -7.52 4.23
C ASP A 24 11.50 -7.26 2.99
N LEU A 25 12.18 -6.11 2.94
CA LEU A 25 13.18 -5.86 1.91
C LEU A 25 14.35 -6.85 2.06
N PRO A 26 14.78 -7.54 0.99
CA PRO A 26 15.96 -8.37 1.04
C PRO A 26 17.22 -7.50 1.28
N PRO A 27 18.26 -8.04 1.93
CA PRO A 27 19.54 -7.35 2.09
C PRO A 27 20.13 -7.01 0.72
N ALA A 28 20.40 -5.73 0.48
CA ALA A 28 21.00 -5.26 -0.76
C ALA A 28 21.58 -3.83 -0.59
N ALA A 29 22.42 -3.42 -1.53
CA ALA A 29 22.94 -2.05 -1.59
C ALA A 29 21.85 -1.04 -1.99
N GLY A 30 22.01 0.21 -1.53
CA GLY A 30 21.08 1.32 -1.74
C GLY A 30 20.46 1.83 -0.44
N ALA A 31 19.84 3.00 -0.49
CA ALA A 31 19.15 3.58 0.66
C ALA A 31 17.81 2.84 0.88
N ALA A 32 17.60 2.29 2.07
CA ALA A 32 16.35 1.67 2.46
C ALA A 32 15.57 2.60 3.38
N VAL A 33 14.28 2.79 3.07
CA VAL A 33 13.40 3.70 3.80
C VAL A 33 12.07 3.01 4.07
N SER A 34 11.46 3.31 5.20
CA SER A 34 10.12 2.80 5.52
C SER A 34 9.19 3.89 6.05
N GLY A 35 7.90 3.67 5.86
CA GLY A 35 6.80 4.44 6.43
C GLY A 35 5.74 3.50 6.98
N GLU A 36 5.12 3.89 8.09
CA GLU A 36 4.21 3.02 8.85
C GLU A 36 3.05 3.81 9.44
N ALA A 37 1.87 3.21 9.48
CA ALA A 37 0.69 3.76 10.15
C ALA A 37 -0.08 2.65 10.87
N VAL A 38 -0.69 3.02 12.01
CA VAL A 38 -1.47 2.13 12.86
C VAL A 38 -2.79 2.78 13.26
N ALA A 39 -3.87 2.00 13.21
CA ALA A 39 -5.18 2.37 13.71
C ALA A 39 -5.75 1.19 14.50
N LEU A 40 -5.52 1.19 15.81
CA LEU A 40 -5.93 0.10 16.71
C LEU A 40 -7.45 -0.04 16.79
N ASP A 41 -8.19 1.08 16.77
CA ASP A 41 -9.65 1.11 16.76
C ASP A 41 -10.26 0.45 15.49
N ARG A 42 -9.49 0.40 14.41
CA ARG A 42 -9.87 -0.23 13.13
C ARG A 42 -9.24 -1.60 12.91
N LEU A 43 -8.39 -2.05 13.85
CA LEU A 43 -7.56 -3.25 13.74
C LEU A 43 -6.78 -3.28 12.42
N ALA A 44 -6.13 -2.16 12.11
CA ALA A 44 -5.36 -1.98 10.88
C ALA A 44 -3.96 -1.46 11.18
N TRP A 45 -2.97 -2.05 10.50
CA TRP A 45 -1.57 -1.66 10.56
C TRP A 45 -0.94 -1.90 9.20
N VAL A 46 -0.18 -0.93 8.70
CA VAL A 46 0.53 -1.04 7.42
C VAL A 46 1.90 -0.40 7.53
N ARG A 47 2.91 -1.12 7.04
CA ARG A 47 4.27 -0.66 6.85
C ARG A 47 4.69 -0.89 5.41
N PHE A 48 5.15 0.16 4.75
CA PHE A 48 5.85 0.06 3.47
C PHE A 48 7.35 0.22 3.70
N ALA A 49 8.14 -0.49 2.92
CA ALA A 49 9.58 -0.35 2.86
C ALA A 49 10.00 -0.28 1.38
N VAL A 50 10.80 0.73 1.03
CA VAL A 50 11.35 0.90 -0.32
C VAL A 50 12.85 0.93 -0.30
N ARG A 51 13.43 0.49 -1.40
CA ARG A 51 14.84 0.69 -1.70
C ARG A 51 14.97 1.67 -2.86
N ILE A 52 15.81 2.68 -2.66
CA ILE A 52 16.00 3.79 -3.59
C ILE A 52 17.40 3.69 -4.17
N ASP A 53 17.48 3.83 -5.49
CA ASP A 53 18.72 3.95 -6.25
C ASP A 53 18.55 5.03 -7.32
N ALA A 54 19.50 5.98 -7.38
CA ALA A 54 19.48 7.11 -8.31
C ALA A 54 18.11 7.81 -8.45
N GLY A 55 17.43 8.08 -7.32
CA GLY A 55 16.12 8.76 -7.30
C GLY A 55 14.92 7.89 -7.72
N ARG A 56 15.11 6.58 -7.89
CA ARG A 56 14.05 5.63 -8.28
C ARG A 56 13.86 4.54 -7.24
N ILE A 57 12.62 4.11 -7.04
CA ILE A 57 12.30 2.97 -6.19
C ILE A 57 12.58 1.69 -6.97
N VAL A 58 13.64 0.97 -6.59
CA VAL A 58 14.06 -0.28 -7.24
C VAL A 58 13.39 -1.52 -6.63
N ASP A 59 12.94 -1.43 -5.38
CA ASP A 59 12.13 -2.47 -4.74
C ASP A 59 11.16 -1.84 -3.74
N CYS A 60 9.99 -2.43 -3.58
CA CYS A 60 8.99 -2.04 -2.59
C CYS A 60 8.36 -3.28 -1.98
N ARG A 61 8.39 -3.33 -0.65
CA ARG A 61 7.80 -4.39 0.16
C ARG A 61 6.84 -3.82 1.19
N PHE A 62 5.90 -4.64 1.64
CA PHE A 62 4.99 -4.25 2.69
C PHE A 62 4.77 -5.36 3.72
N ARG A 63 4.49 -4.92 4.94
CA ARG A 63 3.90 -5.75 6.00
C ARG A 63 2.63 -5.07 6.46
N ALA A 64 1.58 -5.86 6.62
CA ALA A 64 0.28 -5.31 6.97
C ALA A 64 -0.53 -6.31 7.78
N PHE A 65 -1.38 -5.77 8.64
CA PHE A 65 -2.42 -6.47 9.37
C PHE A 65 -3.74 -5.71 9.16
N GLY A 66 -4.81 -6.44 8.85
CA GLY A 66 -6.11 -5.85 8.61
C GLY A 66 -7.01 -6.75 7.78
N CYS A 67 -8.13 -6.18 7.35
CA CYS A 67 -9.09 -6.89 6.50
C CYS A 67 -8.56 -7.06 5.05
N PRO A 68 -9.21 -7.87 4.21
CA PRO A 68 -8.77 -8.09 2.82
C PRO A 68 -8.65 -6.79 1.99
N HIS A 69 -9.44 -5.75 2.25
CA HIS A 69 -9.28 -4.45 1.59
C HIS A 69 -7.96 -3.76 1.95
N THR A 70 -7.54 -3.82 3.23
CA THR A 70 -6.27 -3.25 3.70
C THR A 70 -5.10 -3.97 3.03
N LEU A 71 -5.15 -5.30 2.97
CA LEU A 71 -4.09 -6.11 2.37
C LEU A 71 -4.05 -5.96 0.84
N ALA A 72 -5.21 -5.89 0.18
CA ALA A 72 -5.30 -5.62 -1.24
C ALA A 72 -4.77 -4.23 -1.61
N ALA A 73 -5.13 -3.20 -0.83
CA ALA A 73 -4.62 -1.84 -0.99
C ALA A 73 -3.10 -1.78 -0.82
N ALA A 74 -2.55 -2.42 0.21
CA ALA A 74 -1.11 -2.46 0.42
C ALA A 74 -0.37 -3.16 -0.74
N SER A 75 -0.91 -4.27 -1.25
CA SER A 75 -0.36 -4.95 -2.42
C SER A 75 -0.41 -4.08 -3.68
N LEU A 76 -1.52 -3.37 -3.89
CA LEU A 76 -1.69 -2.46 -5.02
C LEU A 76 -0.68 -1.30 -4.96
N VAL A 77 -0.53 -0.66 -3.80
CA VAL A 77 0.45 0.41 -3.59
C VAL A 77 1.87 -0.10 -3.81
N ALA A 78 2.27 -1.23 -3.19
CA ALA A 78 3.62 -1.78 -3.36
C ALA A 78 3.94 -2.16 -4.81
N GLY A 79 2.94 -2.64 -5.55
CA GLY A 79 3.07 -2.90 -6.99
C GLY A 79 3.40 -1.65 -7.78
N ARG A 80 2.72 -0.53 -7.48
CA ARG A 80 2.87 0.74 -8.20
C ARG A 80 4.13 1.52 -7.85
N LEU A 81 4.60 1.40 -6.61
CA LEU A 81 5.83 2.07 -6.18
C LEU A 81 7.07 1.53 -6.89
N ARG A 82 7.09 0.24 -7.27
CA ARG A 82 8.26 -0.35 -7.96
C ARG A 82 8.47 0.26 -9.34
N GLY A 83 9.68 0.77 -9.57
CA GLY A 83 10.11 1.41 -10.81
C GLY A 83 9.76 2.89 -10.92
N ALA A 84 8.93 3.41 -10.01
CA ALA A 84 8.54 4.81 -10.03
C ALA A 84 9.67 5.73 -9.51
N PRO A 85 9.86 6.91 -10.11
CA PRO A 85 10.75 7.92 -9.56
C PRO A 85 10.11 8.52 -8.30
N ILE A 86 10.93 8.81 -7.29
CA ILE A 86 10.44 9.31 -6.00
C ILE A 86 9.64 10.61 -6.12
N ASP A 87 10.09 11.50 -7.01
CA ASP A 87 9.50 12.83 -7.22
C ASP A 87 8.22 12.82 -8.06
N ALA A 88 7.97 11.75 -8.82
CA ALA A 88 6.75 11.62 -9.65
C ALA A 88 5.79 10.57 -9.11
N LEU A 89 5.91 10.25 -7.81
CA LEU A 89 5.00 9.29 -7.20
C LEU A 89 3.58 9.84 -7.28
N PRO A 90 2.65 9.10 -7.90
CA PRO A 90 1.26 9.53 -7.98
C PRO A 90 0.74 9.75 -6.57
N ALA A 91 0.05 10.87 -6.37
CA ALA A 91 -0.70 11.14 -5.15
C ALA A 91 -1.78 10.06 -5.00
N PHE A 92 -1.46 8.96 -4.31
CA PHE A 92 -2.48 8.00 -3.89
C PHE A 92 -3.12 8.53 -2.64
N ASP A 93 -4.37 8.89 -2.79
CA ASP A 93 -5.28 9.08 -1.69
C ASP A 93 -6.19 7.85 -1.51
N ALA A 94 -6.83 7.78 -0.35
CA ALA A 94 -7.78 6.72 -0.03
C ALA A 94 -8.95 6.66 -1.02
N GLY A 95 -9.30 7.78 -1.67
CA GLY A 95 -10.33 7.86 -2.70
C GLY A 95 -9.94 7.08 -3.97
N THR A 96 -8.71 7.26 -4.44
CA THR A 96 -8.15 6.52 -5.57
C THR A 96 -8.08 5.03 -5.26
N LEU A 97 -7.61 4.67 -4.06
CA LEU A 97 -7.58 3.27 -3.60
C LEU A 97 -9.00 2.68 -3.54
N ALA A 98 -9.99 3.44 -3.08
CA ALA A 98 -11.37 2.99 -2.99
C ALA A 98 -11.96 2.73 -4.38
N CYS A 99 -11.72 3.65 -5.32
CA CYS A 99 -12.18 3.53 -6.70
C CYS A 99 -11.60 2.28 -7.38
N GLU A 100 -10.28 2.08 -7.30
CA GLU A 100 -9.63 0.96 -7.99
C GLU A 100 -9.95 -0.40 -7.39
N LEU A 101 -10.10 -0.44 -6.06
CA LEU A 101 -10.51 -1.66 -5.38
C LEU A 101 -12.01 -1.90 -5.46
N ASP A 102 -12.80 -0.99 -6.02
CA ASP A 102 -14.26 -1.02 -5.95
C ASP A 102 -14.71 -1.29 -4.50
N ALA A 103 -14.12 -0.52 -3.58
CA ALA A 103 -14.30 -0.69 -2.15
C ALA A 103 -15.50 0.13 -1.67
N PRO A 104 -16.39 -0.44 -0.83
CA PRO A 104 -17.54 0.27 -0.35
C PRO A 104 -17.14 1.33 0.69
N ALA A 105 -17.96 2.37 0.83
CA ALA A 105 -17.62 3.58 1.59
C ALA A 105 -17.20 3.31 3.05
N GLU A 106 -17.76 2.28 3.70
CA GLU A 106 -17.40 1.89 5.06
C GLU A 106 -15.95 1.39 5.20
N LYS A 107 -15.24 1.14 4.10
CA LYS A 107 -13.82 0.77 4.10
C LYS A 107 -12.88 1.96 4.04
N MET A 108 -13.38 3.17 3.80
CA MET A 108 -12.56 4.38 3.66
C MET A 108 -11.60 4.57 4.85
N GLY A 109 -12.08 4.39 6.08
CA GLY A 109 -11.26 4.54 7.28
C GLY A 109 -10.05 3.59 7.33
N ARG A 110 -10.11 2.43 6.65
CA ARG A 110 -8.97 1.50 6.56
C ARG A 110 -8.03 1.84 5.40
N LEU A 111 -8.56 2.44 4.34
CA LEU A 111 -7.77 2.91 3.20
C LEU A 111 -6.94 4.15 3.58
N LEU A 112 -7.48 5.02 4.45
CA LEU A 112 -6.74 6.14 5.03
C LEU A 112 -5.49 5.66 5.79
N VAL A 113 -5.52 4.52 6.48
CA VAL A 113 -4.33 3.96 7.14
C VAL A 113 -3.26 3.57 6.12
N VAL A 114 -3.67 3.05 4.96
CA VAL A 114 -2.73 2.71 3.88
C VAL A 114 -2.12 3.98 3.29
N GLU A 115 -2.95 5.00 3.07
CA GLU A 115 -2.50 6.32 2.62
C GLU A 115 -1.55 6.98 3.62
N ASP A 116 -1.83 6.93 4.92
CA ASP A 116 -0.96 7.51 5.95
C ASP A 116 0.41 6.80 5.98
N ALA A 117 0.43 5.47 5.89
CA ALA A 117 1.68 4.71 5.80
C ALA A 117 2.50 5.10 4.54
N LEU A 118 1.81 5.31 3.41
CA LEU A 118 2.44 5.79 2.19
C LEU A 118 2.98 7.22 2.36
N ARG A 119 2.20 8.15 2.91
CA ARG A 119 2.65 9.53 3.15
C ARG A 119 3.88 9.58 4.05
N HIS A 120 3.91 8.78 5.12
CA HIS A 120 5.09 8.65 5.98
C HIS A 120 6.30 8.10 5.22
N LEU A 121 6.09 7.13 4.33
CA LEU A 121 7.15 6.58 3.49
C LEU A 121 7.73 7.68 2.59
N LEU A 122 6.88 8.42 1.89
CA LEU A 122 7.31 9.49 0.97
C LEU A 122 8.06 10.60 1.73
N ALA A 123 7.52 11.04 2.87
CA ALA A 123 8.15 12.05 3.71
C ALA A 123 9.54 11.61 4.18
N ASN A 124 9.73 10.33 4.50
CA ASN A 124 11.03 9.78 4.88
C ASN A 124 11.96 9.60 3.67
N ALA A 125 11.41 9.24 2.51
CA ALA A 125 12.18 8.98 1.31
C ALA A 125 12.81 10.27 0.75
N HIS A 126 12.10 11.40 0.86
CA HIS A 126 12.62 12.73 0.50
C HIS A 126 13.75 13.21 1.43
N ARG A 127 13.90 12.63 2.64
CA ARG A 127 14.96 13.00 3.60
C ARG A 127 16.28 12.29 3.35
N VAL A 128 16.29 11.25 2.53
CA VAL A 128 17.48 10.41 2.28
C VAL A 128 17.98 10.51 0.84
N GLN A 129 17.41 11.39 0.03
CA GLN A 129 17.98 11.79 -1.26
C GLN A 129 19.29 12.57 -1.07
#